data_AF-A0A3D2S2Q7-F1
#
_entry.id   AF-A0A3D2S2Q7-F1
#
_cell.length_a   1.000
_cell.length_b   1.000
_cell.length_c   1.000
_cell.angle_alpha   90.00
_cell.angle_beta   90.00
_cell.angle_gamma   90.00
#
_symmetry.space_group_name_H-M   'P 1'
#
loop_
_entity.id
_entity.type
_entity.pdbx_description
1 polymer ?
#
loop_
_entity_poly.entity_id
_entity_poly.type
_entity_poly.pdbx_seq_one_letter_code
_entity_poly.pdbx_strand_id
1 'polypeptide(L)'
;SVLHTATARKTNQERKSVQVYYGHQHQPYLSEDSIIPTRLWKDHTDSDVRDFYSVFNRKTREYIQRAGDDSDLPLKEVLELLVEIDYETGKRQRPD
;
A
#
# COMPACT_ATOMS: atom_id res chain seq x y z
N SER A 1 4.38 -21.67 -14.74
CA SER A 1 3.63 -21.52 -13.48
C SER A 1 4.29 -22.39 -12.43
N VAL A 2 4.73 -21.82 -11.31
CA VAL A 2 5.25 -22.60 -10.18
C VAL A 2 4.16 -22.66 -9.12
N LEU A 3 3.69 -23.86 -8.79
CA LEU A 3 2.67 -24.07 -7.76
C LEU A 3 3.34 -24.01 -6.38
N HIS A 4 3.13 -22.92 -5.65
CA HIS A 4 3.51 -22.82 -4.24
C HIS A 4 2.25 -22.97 -3.38
N THR A 5 2.21 -24.02 -2.58
CA THR A 5 1.18 -24.22 -1.54
C THR A 5 1.81 -23.95 -0.17
N ALA A 6 1.14 -23.15 0.65
CA ALA A 6 1.55 -22.96 2.03
C ALA A 6 1.39 -24.27 2.83
N THR A 7 2.46 -24.75 3.47
CA THR A 7 2.36 -25.86 4.43
C THR A 7 1.92 -25.33 5.79
N ALA A 8 0.71 -25.67 6.22
CA ALA A 8 0.22 -25.32 7.55
C ALA A 8 0.72 -26.33 8.60
N ARG A 9 1.38 -25.85 9.66
CA ARG A 9 1.66 -26.63 10.87
C ARG A 9 0.57 -26.35 11.92
N LYS A 10 0.11 -27.39 12.62
CA LYS A 10 -0.85 -27.26 13.73
C LYS A 10 -0.21 -26.42 14.85
N THR A 11 -0.91 -25.39 15.29
CA THR A 11 -0.55 -24.51 16.39
C THR A 11 -1.81 -23.89 16.99
N ASN A 12 -1.80 -23.61 18.29
CA ASN A 12 -2.89 -22.90 18.97
C ASN A 12 -2.72 -21.37 18.91
N GLN A 13 -1.65 -20.88 18.28
CA GLN A 13 -1.37 -19.45 18.13
C GLN A 13 -1.96 -18.89 16.83
N GLU A 14 -2.38 -17.63 16.86
CA GLU A 14 -2.80 -16.89 15.66
C GLU A 14 -1.60 -16.76 14.69
N ARG A 15 -1.83 -17.11 13.42
CA ARG A 15 -0.84 -16.95 12.36
C ARG A 15 -1.22 -15.75 11.49
N LYS A 16 -0.33 -14.75 11.45
CA LYS A 16 -0.40 -13.61 10.53
C LYS A 16 0.66 -13.79 9.45
N SER A 17 0.27 -13.68 8.19
CA SER A 17 1.18 -13.74 7.03
C SER A 17 0.93 -12.57 6.11
N VAL A 18 2.00 -11.92 5.66
CA VAL A 18 1.94 -10.85 4.67
C VAL A 18 2.68 -11.32 3.42
N GLN A 19 2.02 -11.25 2.27
CA GLN A 19 2.64 -11.45 0.97
C GLN A 19 2.70 -10.09 0.29
N VAL A 20 3.90 -9.69 -0.10
CA VAL A 20 4.12 -8.42 -0.80
C VAL A 20 4.41 -8.76 -2.26
N TYR A 21 3.53 -8.29 -3.14
CA TYR A 21 3.70 -8.40 -4.58
C TYR A 21 4.09 -7.03 -5.11
N TYR A 22 5.22 -6.97 -5.81
CA TYR A 22 5.60 -5.80 -6.57
C TYR A 22 5.08 -5.98 -8.00
N GLY A 23 4.38 -4.96 -8.50
CA GLY A 23 3.88 -4.95 -9.87
C GLY A 23 5.00 -4.86 -10.89
N HIS A 24 4.63 -4.79 -12.17
CA HIS A 24 5.56 -4.49 -13.24
C HIS A 24 5.41 -3.02 -13.62
N GLN A 25 6.52 -2.30 -13.84
CA GLN A 25 6.50 -0.85 -14.14
C GLN A 25 5.57 -0.49 -15.32
N HIS A 26 5.53 -1.37 -16.33
CA HIS A 26 4.74 -1.17 -17.55
C HIS A 26 3.36 -1.86 -17.51
N GLN A 27 2.86 -2.18 -16.32
CA GLN A 27 1.52 -2.78 -16.12
C GLN A 27 0.76 -1.97 -15.07
N PRO A 28 -0.58 -2.07 -15.03
CA PRO A 28 -1.37 -1.51 -13.94
C PRO A 28 -0.91 -2.02 -12.58
N TYR A 29 -1.09 -1.19 -11.55
CA TYR A 29 -0.87 -1.59 -10.16
C TYR A 29 -1.74 -2.80 -9.79
N LEU A 30 -1.23 -3.68 -8.91
CA LEU A 30 -1.88 -4.95 -8.59
C LEU A 30 -2.84 -4.89 -7.40
N SER A 31 -2.79 -3.83 -6.59
CA SER A 31 -3.59 -3.73 -5.37
C SER A 31 -3.85 -2.28 -4.94
N GLU A 32 -4.98 -2.06 -4.27
CA GLU A 32 -5.36 -0.81 -3.58
C GLU A 32 -5.02 -0.84 -2.08
N ASP A 33 -4.43 -1.94 -1.56
CA ASP A 33 -4.21 -2.14 -0.13
C ASP A 33 -2.87 -1.61 0.39
N SER A 34 -2.05 -1.02 -0.48
CA SER A 34 -0.74 -0.46 -0.13
C SER A 34 -0.68 1.04 -0.32
N ILE A 35 0.19 1.68 0.46
CA ILE A 35 0.69 3.03 0.21
C ILE A 35 2.17 2.94 -0.11
N ILE A 36 2.66 3.77 -1.03
CA ILE A 36 4.07 3.79 -1.40
C ILE A 36 4.80 4.90 -0.64
N PRO A 37 5.79 4.57 0.20
CA PRO A 37 6.60 5.57 0.91
C PRO A 37 7.37 6.51 -0.03
N THR A 38 7.43 7.80 0.32
CA THR A 38 8.14 8.86 -0.44
C THR A 38 9.61 8.53 -0.68
N ARG A 39 10.28 7.90 0.29
CA ARG A 39 11.65 7.38 0.15
C ARG A 39 11.89 6.41 -1.01
N LEU A 40 10.83 5.85 -1.62
CA LEU A 40 10.92 4.93 -2.75
C LEU A 40 10.63 5.60 -4.11
N TRP A 41 9.84 6.66 -4.15
CA TRP A 41 9.38 7.27 -5.40
C TRP A 41 9.74 8.75 -5.57
N LYS A 42 9.84 9.50 -4.46
CA LYS A 42 10.17 10.93 -4.45
C LYS A 42 11.65 11.15 -4.12
N ASP A 43 12.08 10.63 -2.98
CA ASP A 43 13.41 10.96 -2.40
C ASP A 43 14.49 9.93 -2.77
N HIS A 44 14.12 8.90 -3.53
CA HIS A 44 15.06 7.87 -3.94
C HIS A 44 16.04 8.43 -4.97
N THR A 45 17.34 8.13 -4.83
CA THR A 45 18.39 8.68 -5.71
C THR A 45 18.36 8.07 -7.11
N ASP A 46 18.11 6.77 -7.20
CA ASP A 46 17.98 6.02 -8.46
C ASP A 46 16.65 6.31 -9.17
N SER A 47 16.72 6.74 -10.44
CA SER A 47 15.55 7.02 -11.27
C SER A 47 14.72 5.79 -11.59
N ASP A 48 15.35 4.63 -11.81
CA ASP A 48 14.63 3.42 -12.21
C ASP A 48 13.77 2.91 -11.05
N VAL A 49 14.28 3.07 -9.82
CA VAL A 49 13.53 2.81 -8.60
C VAL A 49 12.36 3.77 -8.46
N ARG A 50 12.56 5.08 -8.71
CA ARG A 50 11.47 6.05 -8.67
C ARG A 50 10.38 5.72 -9.67
N ASP A 51 10.75 5.42 -10.91
CA ASP A 51 9.80 5.10 -11.98
C ASP A 51 9.00 3.84 -11.65
N PHE A 52 9.66 2.82 -11.10
CA PHE A 52 9.01 1.58 -10.66
C PHE A 52 7.98 1.83 -9.55
N TYR A 53 8.36 2.59 -8.52
CA TYR A 53 7.50 2.85 -7.36
C TYR A 53 6.47 3.97 -7.59
N SER A 54 6.58 4.72 -8.68
CA SER A 54 5.62 5.77 -9.08
C SER A 54 4.37 5.23 -9.78
N VAL A 55 4.23 3.90 -9.95
CA VAL A 55 3.00 3.26 -10.43
C VAL A 55 1.96 3.23 -9.30
N PHE A 56 1.39 4.39 -8.98
CA PHE A 56 0.48 4.55 -7.85
C PHE A 56 -0.89 3.96 -8.10
N ASN A 57 -1.39 3.25 -7.09
CA ASN A 57 -2.81 2.93 -6.95
C ASN A 57 -3.62 4.18 -6.54
N ARG A 58 -4.94 4.08 -6.55
CA ARG A 58 -5.80 5.23 -6.20
C ARG A 58 -5.57 5.65 -4.76
N LYS A 59 -5.44 4.71 -3.82
CA LYS A 59 -5.22 5.01 -2.40
C LYS A 59 -3.97 5.88 -2.15
N THR A 60 -2.87 5.55 -2.82
CA THR A 60 -1.60 6.30 -2.72
C THR A 60 -1.76 7.71 -3.27
N ARG A 61 -2.45 7.88 -4.42
CA ARG A 61 -2.72 9.21 -4.99
C ARG A 61 -3.55 10.09 -4.06
N GLU A 62 -4.63 9.55 -3.51
CA GLU A 62 -5.50 10.25 -2.55
C GLU A 62 -4.74 10.63 -1.28
N TYR A 63 -3.92 9.72 -0.77
CA TYR A 63 -3.11 9.98 0.42
C TYR A 63 -2.11 11.11 0.19
N ILE A 64 -1.34 11.07 -0.91
CA ILE A 64 -0.37 12.12 -1.26
C ILE A 64 -1.08 13.48 -1.42
N GLN A 65 -2.23 13.51 -2.09
CA GLN A 65 -2.98 14.73 -2.32
C GLN A 65 -3.44 15.40 -1.01
N ARG A 66 -3.79 14.61 0.02
CA ARG A 66 -4.35 15.11 1.28
C ARG A 66 -3.31 15.36 2.36
N ALA A 67 -2.35 14.46 2.48
CA ALA A 67 -1.31 14.52 3.49
C ALA A 67 -0.16 15.46 3.09
N GLY A 68 0.01 15.69 1.78
CA GLY A 68 1.20 16.32 1.22
C GLY A 68 2.38 15.34 1.19
N ASP A 69 3.41 15.68 0.42
CA ASP A 69 4.55 14.80 0.21
C ASP A 69 5.45 14.58 1.44
N ASP A 70 5.38 15.46 2.44
CA ASP A 70 6.20 15.46 3.67
C ASP A 70 5.30 15.57 4.90
N SER A 71 4.29 14.71 4.98
CA SER A 71 3.36 14.74 6.12
C SER A 71 4.09 14.30 7.40
N ASP A 72 4.41 15.25 8.28
CA ASP A 72 4.84 15.00 9.67
C ASP A 72 3.66 14.59 10.58
N LEU A 73 2.58 14.08 9.99
CA LEU A 73 1.38 13.69 10.70
C LEU A 73 1.71 12.56 11.68
N PRO A 74 1.21 12.64 12.93
CA PRO A 74 1.27 11.53 13.87
C PRO A 74 0.68 10.25 13.24
N LEU A 75 1.26 9.09 13.57
CA LEU A 75 0.80 7.79 13.03
C LEU A 75 -0.71 7.59 13.15
N LYS A 76 -1.32 8.03 14.25
CA LYS A 76 -2.76 7.92 14.47
C LYS A 76 -3.56 8.67 13.40
N GLU A 77 -3.18 9.90 13.09
CA GLU A 77 -3.85 10.74 12.08
C GLU A 77 -3.65 10.17 10.68
N VAL A 78 -2.46 9.64 10.38
CA VAL A 78 -2.20 8.92 9.13
C VAL A 78 -3.15 7.72 9.00
N LEU A 79 -3.30 6.91 10.05
CA LEU A 79 -4.17 5.75 10.02
C LEU A 79 -5.65 6.14 9.85
N GLU A 80 -6.10 7.19 10.53
CA GLU A 80 -7.47 7.72 10.39
C GLU A 80 -7.72 8.22 8.95
N LEU A 81 -6.78 8.98 8.38
CA LEU A 81 -6.86 9.44 6.99
C LEU A 81 -6.93 8.28 5.99
N LEU A 82 -6.11 7.25 6.17
CA LEU A 82 -6.10 6.08 5.29
C LEU A 82 -7.40 5.27 5.36
N VAL A 83 -8.02 5.20 6.54
CA VAL A 83 -9.34 4.58 6.71
C VAL A 83 -10.42 5.41 6.04
N GLU A 84 -10.34 6.73 6.14
CA GLU A 84 -11.30 7.62 5.48
C GLU A 84 -11.21 7.52 3.95
N ILE A 85 -10.00 7.50 3.40
CA ILE A 85 -9.76 7.22 1.97
C ILE A 85 -10.36 5.87 1.57
N ASP A 86 -10.21 4.83 2.41
CA ASP A 86 -10.81 3.52 2.12
C ASP A 86 -12.34 3.59 2.02
N TYR A 87 -13.01 4.38 2.85
CA TYR A 87 -14.46 4.56 2.77
C TYR A 87 -14.87 5.28 1.48
N GLU A 88 -14.22 6.39 1.15
CA GLU A 88 -14.57 7.20 -0.02
C GLU A 88 -14.24 6.51 -1.35
N THR A 89 -13.18 5.71 -1.36
CA THR A 89 -12.81 4.90 -2.52
C THR A 89 -13.67 3.64 -2.64
N GLY A 90 -14.54 3.36 -1.67
CA GLY A 90 -15.40 2.17 -1.64
C GLY A 90 -14.65 0.88 -1.32
N LYS A 91 -13.41 0.98 -0.82
CA LYS A 91 -12.60 -0.17 -0.36
C LYS A 91 -13.11 -0.71 0.98
N ARG A 92 -13.65 0.16 1.83
CA ARG A 92 -14.41 -0.20 3.03
C ARG A 92 -15.83 0.35 2.95
N GLN A 93 -16.76 -0.34 3.59
CA GLN A 93 -18.10 0.19 3.85
C GLN A 93 -18.12 0.82 5.23
N ARG A 94 -18.73 2.01 5.35
CA ARG A 94 -18.94 2.61 6.67
C ARG A 94 -19.82 1.68 7.50
N PRO A 95 -19.53 1.52 8.80
CA PRO A 95 -20.48 0.87 9.69
C PRO A 95 -21.77 1.69 9.74
N ASP A 96 -22.91 0.98 9.82
CA ASP A 96 -24.25 1.57 9.99
C ASP A 96 -24.37 2.33 11.32
#